data_AF-A0A431VNB1-F1
#
_entry.id   AF-A0A431VNB1-F1
#
_cell.length_a   1.000
_cell.length_b   1.000
_cell.length_c   1.000
_cell.angle_alpha   90.00
_cell.angle_beta   90.00
_cell.angle_gamma   90.00
#
_symmetry.space_group_name_H-M   'P 1'
#
loop_
_entity.id
_entity.type
_entity.pdbx_description
1 polymer ?
#
loop_
_entity_poly.entity_id
_entity_poly.type
_entity_poly.pdbx_seq_one_letter_code
_entity_poly.pdbx_strand_id
1 'polypeptide(L)'
;MNSGANHSPCLRFCANTSSLLSALQRIRAAAQNPYNRGMSTVENERDRRRAALTRFWEQNRSELKSIRQWAAASDLGYNTLNEFVRNKKNKNMLADTYEKLAFGASKLLQREVTIHELLNEDEKNDSDDPRLQKIDRILDLLKRLSPQEQDAFEVILEARVKASSPS
;
A
#
# COMPACT_ATOMS: atom_id res chain seq x y z
N MET A 1 8.52 32.78 26.17
CA MET A 1 7.15 32.23 26.27
C MET A 1 6.42 32.56 24.98
N ASN A 2 5.66 31.58 24.48
CA ASN A 2 5.36 31.36 23.06
C ASN A 2 4.55 32.44 22.35
N SER A 3 5.02 32.81 21.17
CA SER A 3 4.24 33.46 20.11
C SER A 3 3.39 32.40 19.39
N GLY A 4 2.10 32.33 19.71
CA GLY A 4 1.13 31.51 18.99
C GLY A 4 0.69 32.22 17.72
N ALA A 5 1.34 31.92 16.59
CA ALA A 5 0.92 32.39 15.28
C ALA A 5 -0.43 31.75 14.91
N ASN A 6 -1.47 32.58 14.89
CA ASN A 6 -2.75 32.27 14.25
C ASN A 6 -2.52 32.03 12.76
N HIS A 7 -2.64 30.76 12.34
CA HIS A 7 -2.73 30.39 10.93
C HIS A 7 -4.08 29.72 10.64
N SER A 8 -5.08 30.57 10.46
CA SER A 8 -6.15 30.32 9.48
C SER A 8 -6.17 31.57 8.60
N PRO A 9 -5.85 31.47 7.31
CA PRO A 9 -6.86 30.96 6.36
C PRO A 9 -6.28 30.31 5.08
N CYS A 10 -6.86 29.21 4.61
CA CYS A 10 -6.94 28.88 3.17
C CYS A 10 -7.74 27.60 2.95
N LEU A 11 -9.07 27.62 3.09
CA LEU A 11 -9.94 26.62 2.46
C LEU A 11 -11.29 27.25 2.08
N ARG A 12 -11.25 28.30 1.25
CA ARG A 12 -12.32 28.55 0.29
C ARG A 12 -11.79 28.11 -1.06
N PHE A 13 -12.17 26.93 -1.55
CA PHE A 13 -12.20 26.65 -2.99
C PHE A 13 -13.13 25.45 -3.26
N CYS A 14 -14.27 25.82 -3.84
CA CYS A 14 -15.03 25.15 -4.90
C CYS A 14 -15.43 23.67 -4.75
N ALA A 15 -16.75 23.48 -4.77
CA ALA A 15 -17.44 22.29 -5.22
C ALA A 15 -16.91 21.80 -6.58
N ASN A 16 -16.54 20.53 -6.64
CA ASN A 16 -16.49 19.68 -7.83
C ASN A 16 -16.18 18.26 -7.35
N THR A 17 -16.71 17.23 -8.02
CA THR A 17 -16.55 15.79 -7.71
C THR A 17 -15.11 15.34 -7.42
N SER A 18 -14.11 16.07 -7.91
CA SER A 18 -12.70 15.89 -7.55
C SER A 18 -12.40 16.12 -6.06
N SER A 19 -13.20 16.92 -5.33
CA SER A 19 -12.97 17.26 -3.92
C SER A 19 -13.43 16.15 -2.98
N LEU A 20 -14.44 15.35 -3.34
CA LEU A 20 -14.90 14.20 -2.55
C LEU A 20 -13.92 13.03 -2.66
N LEU A 21 -13.46 12.76 -3.88
CA LEU A 21 -12.41 11.75 -4.15
C LEU A 21 -11.09 12.17 -3.47
N SER A 22 -10.75 13.46 -3.51
CA SER A 22 -9.62 14.01 -2.74
C SER A 22 -9.84 13.94 -1.23
N ALA A 23 -11.05 14.16 -0.73
CA ALA A 23 -11.35 14.06 0.71
C ALA A 23 -11.29 12.62 1.20
N LEU A 24 -11.82 11.65 0.44
CA LEU A 24 -11.72 10.22 0.73
C LEU A 24 -10.28 9.71 0.61
N GLN A 25 -9.50 10.21 -0.36
CA GLN A 25 -8.07 9.96 -0.44
C GLN A 25 -7.31 10.55 0.76
N ARG A 26 -7.68 11.76 1.21
CA ARG A 26 -7.10 12.37 2.43
C ARG A 26 -7.49 11.62 3.70
N ILE A 27 -8.71 11.10 3.80
CA ILE A 27 -9.16 10.27 4.93
C ILE A 27 -8.46 8.91 4.90
N ARG A 28 -8.28 8.31 3.72
CA ARG A 28 -7.47 7.09 3.53
C ARG A 28 -6.01 7.35 3.91
N ALA A 29 -5.43 8.46 3.49
CA ALA A 29 -4.09 8.89 3.87
C ALA A 29 -3.98 9.25 5.36
N ALA A 30 -5.05 9.77 5.97
CA ALA A 30 -5.14 10.08 7.40
C ALA A 30 -5.31 8.82 8.27
N ALA A 31 -6.02 7.81 7.77
CA ALA A 31 -6.11 6.48 8.39
C ALA A 31 -4.80 5.69 8.21
N GLN A 32 -4.06 5.97 7.13
CA GLN A 32 -2.70 5.51 6.89
C GLN A 32 -1.65 6.43 7.52
N ASN A 33 -2.04 7.44 8.31
CA ASN A 33 -1.11 8.43 8.86
C ASN A 33 -0.20 7.77 9.90
N PRO A 34 1.11 7.62 9.62
CA PRO A 34 2.04 6.85 10.45
C PRO A 34 2.32 7.53 11.80
N TYR A 35 1.87 8.77 12.01
CA TYR A 35 2.12 9.55 13.22
C TYR A 35 1.19 9.22 14.40
N ASN A 36 0.13 8.42 14.21
CA ASN A 36 -0.77 7.97 15.31
C ASN A 36 -0.46 6.54 15.82
N ARG A 37 0.50 5.82 15.23
CA ARG A 37 0.99 4.48 15.66
C ARG A 37 2.51 4.36 15.48
N GLY A 38 3.23 5.38 15.92
CA GLY A 38 4.64 5.60 15.62
C GLY A 38 5.56 4.48 16.13
N MET A 39 6.47 4.04 15.25
CA MET A 39 7.44 2.94 15.38
C MET A 39 6.95 1.53 15.07
N SER A 40 5.99 0.94 15.81
CA SER A 40 5.69 -0.50 15.62
C SER A 40 5.13 -0.82 14.22
N THR A 41 4.38 0.10 13.61
CA THR A 41 3.77 -0.12 12.28
C THR A 41 4.79 -0.10 11.15
N VAL A 42 5.77 0.80 11.20
CA VAL A 42 6.83 0.92 10.18
C VAL A 42 7.79 -0.26 10.27
N GLU A 43 8.11 -0.70 11.49
CA GLU A 43 8.95 -1.88 11.70
C GLU A 43 8.24 -3.18 11.31
N ASN A 44 6.96 -3.33 11.67
CA ASN A 44 6.16 -4.48 11.26
C ASN A 44 6.00 -4.55 9.74
N GLU A 45 5.79 -3.42 9.06
CA GLU A 45 5.69 -3.38 7.60
C GLU A 45 7.04 -3.67 6.93
N ARG A 46 8.15 -3.16 7.50
CA ARG A 46 9.51 -3.49 7.06
C ARG A 46 9.76 -4.99 7.14
N ASP A 47 9.43 -5.59 8.29
CA ASP A 47 9.66 -7.01 8.53
C ASP A 47 8.72 -7.88 7.69
N ARG A 48 7.47 -7.44 7.43
CA ARG A 48 6.55 -8.06 6.46
C ARG A 48 7.15 -8.10 5.06
N ARG A 49 7.61 -6.96 4.54
CA ARG A 49 8.21 -6.86 3.20
C ARG A 49 9.50 -7.66 3.09
N ARG A 50 10.31 -7.67 4.14
CA ARG A 50 11.54 -8.48 4.20
C ARG A 50 11.20 -9.97 4.17
N ALA A 51 10.24 -10.42 4.98
CA ALA A 51 9.81 -11.81 5.00
C ALA A 51 9.24 -12.26 3.64
N ALA A 52 8.46 -11.40 2.97
CA ALA A 52 7.93 -11.69 1.64
C ALA A 52 9.05 -11.84 0.60
N LEU A 53 10.01 -10.92 0.58
CA LEU A 53 11.19 -11.01 -0.29
C LEU A 53 12.01 -12.28 -0.05
N THR A 54 12.22 -12.65 1.21
CA THR A 54 12.94 -13.88 1.57
C THR A 54 12.17 -15.12 1.09
N ARG A 55 10.85 -15.15 1.27
CA ARG A 55 10.00 -16.24 0.76
C ARG A 55 10.05 -16.34 -0.77
N PHE A 56 9.92 -15.22 -1.47
CA PHE A 56 10.02 -15.18 -2.92
C PHE A 56 11.37 -15.74 -3.41
N TRP A 57 12.46 -15.35 -2.76
CA TRP A 57 13.80 -15.89 -3.04
C TRP A 57 13.86 -17.40 -2.80
N GLU A 58 13.33 -17.89 -1.68
CA GLU A 58 13.36 -19.31 -1.33
C GLU A 58 12.55 -20.16 -2.32
N GLN A 59 11.36 -19.69 -2.71
CA GLN A 59 10.49 -20.36 -3.67
C GLN A 59 11.10 -20.43 -5.07
N ASN A 60 11.77 -19.36 -5.50
CA ASN A 60 12.31 -19.25 -6.85
C ASN A 60 13.83 -19.50 -6.91
N ARG A 61 14.41 -20.10 -5.87
CA ARG A 61 15.87 -20.21 -5.70
C ARG A 61 16.57 -20.96 -6.83
N SER A 62 15.94 -22.01 -7.35
CA SER A 62 16.45 -22.82 -8.45
C SER A 62 16.61 -21.99 -9.74
N GLU A 63 15.63 -21.14 -10.02
CA GLU A 63 15.54 -20.36 -11.26
C GLU A 63 16.31 -19.04 -11.17
N LEU A 64 16.25 -18.37 -10.01
CA LEU A 64 17.05 -17.17 -9.74
C LEU A 64 18.54 -17.48 -9.56
N LYS A 65 18.92 -18.75 -9.40
CA LYS A 65 20.27 -19.33 -9.29
C LYS A 65 21.10 -18.85 -8.08
N SER A 66 21.29 -17.54 -7.92
CA SER A 66 22.01 -16.94 -6.79
C SER A 66 21.58 -15.50 -6.52
N ILE A 67 21.70 -15.05 -5.27
CA ILE A 67 21.49 -13.64 -4.88
C ILE A 67 22.37 -12.69 -5.71
N ARG A 68 23.59 -13.11 -6.08
CA ARG A 68 24.48 -12.31 -6.93
C ARG A 68 23.92 -12.12 -8.33
N GLN A 69 23.37 -13.17 -8.94
CA GLN A 69 22.77 -13.07 -10.27
C GLN A 69 21.47 -12.27 -10.24
N TRP A 70 20.65 -12.45 -9.22
CA TRP A 70 19.44 -11.65 -9.05
C TRP A 70 19.76 -10.17 -8.84
N ALA A 71 20.74 -9.84 -7.99
CA ALA A 71 21.20 -8.47 -7.80
C ALA A 71 21.73 -7.85 -9.10
N ALA A 72 22.53 -8.60 -9.87
CA ALA A 72 23.06 -8.14 -11.16
C ALA A 72 21.95 -7.91 -12.20
N ALA A 73 20.98 -8.81 -12.30
CA ALA A 73 19.84 -8.66 -13.21
C ALA A 73 18.95 -7.47 -12.83
N SER A 74 18.93 -7.12 -11.54
CA SER A 74 18.16 -6.01 -10.97
C SER A 74 18.91 -4.68 -10.97
N ASP A 75 20.16 -4.62 -11.46
CA ASP A 75 21.01 -3.41 -11.34
C ASP A 75 21.14 -2.91 -9.88
N LEU A 76 21.40 -3.85 -8.97
CA LEU A 76 21.59 -3.60 -7.55
C LEU A 76 22.91 -4.16 -7.06
N GLY A 77 23.53 -3.46 -6.11
CA GLY A 77 24.71 -3.97 -5.42
C GLY A 77 24.40 -5.27 -4.69
N TYR A 78 25.22 -6.31 -4.89
CA TYR A 78 25.07 -7.60 -4.21
C TYR A 78 24.90 -7.47 -2.70
N ASN A 79 25.69 -6.60 -2.06
CA ASN A 79 25.62 -6.38 -0.61
C ASN A 79 24.24 -5.85 -0.18
N THR A 80 23.62 -4.98 -0.98
CA THR A 80 22.29 -4.44 -0.69
C THR A 80 21.26 -5.56 -0.61
N LEU A 81 21.17 -6.42 -1.62
CA LEU A 81 20.20 -7.51 -1.64
C LEU A 81 20.54 -8.60 -0.62
N ASN A 82 21.82 -8.97 -0.51
CA ASN A 82 22.28 -10.01 0.40
C ASN A 82 22.06 -9.64 1.87
N GLU A 83 22.30 -8.38 2.26
CA GLU A 83 22.03 -7.93 3.63
C GLU A 83 20.53 -7.90 3.95
N PHE A 84 19.67 -7.64 2.97
CA PHE A 84 18.22 -7.69 3.16
C PHE A 84 17.71 -9.11 3.32
N VAL A 85 18.08 -10.01 2.41
CA VAL A 85 17.64 -11.42 2.44
C VAL A 85 18.18 -12.13 3.68
N ARG A 86 19.41 -11.82 4.12
CA ARG A 86 20.02 -12.42 5.32
C ARG A 86 19.68 -11.71 6.64
N ASN A 87 18.71 -10.78 6.62
CA ASN A 87 18.25 -10.07 7.81
C ASN A 87 19.35 -9.29 8.58
N LYS A 88 20.31 -8.71 7.86
CA LYS A 88 21.43 -7.93 8.45
C LYS A 88 21.25 -6.42 8.38
N LYS A 89 20.31 -5.92 7.57
CA LYS A 89 20.09 -4.47 7.36
C LYS A 89 18.76 -4.01 7.93
N ASN A 90 18.82 -3.04 8.84
CA ASN A 90 17.64 -2.52 9.55
C ASN A 90 16.96 -1.32 8.86
N LYS A 91 17.40 -0.93 7.67
CA LYS A 91 16.82 0.17 6.89
C LYS A 91 15.70 -0.34 5.97
N ASN A 92 14.78 0.53 5.59
CA ASN A 92 13.81 0.25 4.52
C ASN A 92 14.48 0.34 3.15
N MET A 93 14.00 -0.47 2.19
CA MET A 93 14.34 -0.29 0.78
C MET A 93 13.49 0.83 0.19
N LEU A 94 14.07 1.55 -0.77
CA LEU A 94 13.34 2.55 -1.54
C LEU A 94 12.36 1.84 -2.48
N ALA A 95 11.25 2.50 -2.84
CA ALA A 95 10.25 1.96 -3.76
C ALA A 95 10.89 1.48 -5.07
N ASP A 96 11.72 2.31 -5.69
CA ASP A 96 12.49 2.01 -6.91
C ASP A 96 13.36 0.75 -6.79
N THR A 97 13.77 0.38 -5.56
CA THR A 97 14.54 -0.85 -5.36
C THR A 97 13.68 -2.09 -5.59
N TYR A 98 12.41 -2.05 -5.18
CA TYR A 98 11.48 -3.16 -5.40
C TYR A 98 11.12 -3.32 -6.88
N GLU A 99 10.95 -2.21 -7.61
CA GLU A 99 10.77 -2.22 -9.07
C GLU A 99 11.95 -2.89 -9.78
N LYS A 100 13.17 -2.47 -9.42
CA LYS A 100 14.41 -3.07 -9.93
C LYS A 100 14.49 -4.57 -9.65
N LEU A 101 14.12 -5.01 -8.43
CA LEU A 101 14.11 -6.42 -8.06
C LEU A 101 13.09 -7.24 -8.83
N ALA A 102 11.88 -6.71 -9.03
CA ALA A 102 10.82 -7.33 -9.80
C ALA A 102 11.22 -7.47 -11.28
N PHE A 103 11.83 -6.43 -11.85
CA PHE A 103 12.37 -6.47 -13.21
C PHE A 103 13.52 -7.49 -13.36
N GLY A 104 14.46 -7.52 -12.41
CA GLY A 104 15.55 -8.50 -12.41
C GLY A 104 15.06 -9.93 -12.23
N ALA A 105 14.03 -10.14 -11.39
CA ALA A 105 13.37 -11.44 -11.25
C ALA A 105 12.67 -11.83 -12.56
N SER A 106 11.95 -10.91 -13.20
CA SER A 106 11.26 -11.16 -14.46
C SER A 106 12.21 -11.64 -15.56
N LYS A 107 13.39 -11.03 -15.66
CA LYS A 107 14.44 -11.44 -16.61
C LYS A 107 14.96 -12.85 -16.36
N LEU A 108 15.13 -13.23 -15.10
CA LEU A 108 15.69 -14.53 -14.72
C LEU A 108 14.65 -15.65 -14.80
N LEU A 109 13.42 -15.37 -14.40
CA LEU A 109 12.28 -16.30 -14.42
C LEU A 109 11.60 -16.38 -15.80
N GLN A 110 11.99 -15.53 -16.75
CA GLN A 110 11.42 -15.46 -18.10
C GLN A 110 9.88 -15.29 -18.11
N ARG A 111 9.35 -14.63 -17.08
CA ARG A 111 7.93 -14.28 -16.94
C ARG A 111 7.81 -12.91 -16.31
N GLU A 112 6.65 -12.29 -16.45
CA GLU A 112 6.37 -11.05 -15.73
C GLU A 112 6.28 -11.33 -14.22
N VAL A 113 7.02 -10.56 -13.42
CA VAL A 113 6.99 -10.56 -11.96
C VAL A 113 6.65 -9.15 -11.53
N THR A 114 5.54 -8.99 -10.80
CA THR A 114 5.11 -7.69 -10.30
C THR A 114 5.68 -7.43 -8.90
N ILE A 115 5.63 -6.18 -8.44
CA ILE A 115 5.99 -5.83 -7.07
C ILE A 115 5.06 -6.51 -6.06
N HIS A 116 3.77 -6.65 -6.40
CA HIS A 116 2.79 -7.30 -5.54
C HIS A 116 3.12 -8.76 -5.30
N GLU A 117 3.52 -9.48 -6.35
CA GLU A 117 3.98 -10.86 -6.22
C GLU A 117 5.25 -10.96 -5.37
N LEU A 118 6.22 -10.08 -5.64
CA LEU A 118 7.49 -10.01 -4.92
C LEU A 118 7.33 -9.70 -3.43
N LEU A 119 6.27 -8.98 -3.06
CA LEU A 119 5.93 -8.60 -1.69
C LEU A 119 4.80 -9.45 -1.08
N ASN A 120 4.37 -10.50 -1.78
CA ASN A 120 3.25 -11.37 -1.39
C ASN A 120 2.02 -10.56 -0.96
N GLU A 121 1.72 -9.50 -1.71
CA GLU A 121 0.58 -8.61 -1.49
C GLU A 121 -0.70 -9.16 -2.12
N ASP A 122 -0.57 -10.10 -3.05
CA ASP A 122 -1.71 -10.80 -3.66
C ASP A 122 -2.46 -11.71 -2.67
N GLU A 123 -1.81 -12.12 -1.58
CA GLU A 123 -2.39 -13.01 -0.56
C GLU A 123 -3.06 -12.29 0.62
N LYS A 124 -3.09 -10.95 0.67
CA LYS A 124 -3.65 -10.23 1.83
C LYS A 124 -4.66 -9.14 1.46
N ASN A 125 -5.80 -9.59 0.95
CA ASN A 125 -7.08 -8.99 1.35
C ASN A 125 -7.70 -9.68 2.59
N ASP A 126 -6.98 -10.58 3.26
CA ASP A 126 -7.29 -10.97 4.64
C ASP A 126 -6.79 -9.89 5.60
N SER A 127 -7.44 -8.73 5.57
CA SER A 127 -7.39 -7.86 6.73
C SER A 127 -8.22 -8.51 7.83
N ASP A 128 -7.59 -8.96 8.92
CA ASP A 128 -8.32 -9.35 10.15
C ASP A 128 -9.08 -8.18 10.79
N ASP A 129 -8.99 -6.96 10.22
CA ASP A 129 -9.81 -5.84 10.66
C ASP A 129 -11.24 -6.00 10.11
N PRO A 130 -12.24 -6.26 10.98
CA PRO A 130 -13.62 -6.48 10.55
C PRO A 130 -14.22 -5.27 9.82
N ARG A 131 -13.63 -4.08 9.95
CA ARG A 131 -14.05 -2.88 9.22
C ARG A 131 -13.63 -2.93 7.76
N LEU A 132 -12.44 -3.44 7.47
CA LEU A 132 -11.91 -3.54 6.12
C LEU A 132 -12.60 -4.67 5.35
N GLN A 133 -12.82 -5.83 5.99
CA GLN A 133 -13.64 -6.91 5.42
C GLN A 133 -15.06 -6.44 5.06
N LYS A 134 -15.64 -5.58 5.90
CA LYS A 134 -16.97 -5.01 5.64
C LYS A 134 -16.95 -4.06 4.45
N ILE A 135 -15.89 -3.28 4.27
CA ILE A 135 -15.74 -2.39 3.11
C ILE A 135 -15.58 -3.20 1.83
N ASP A 136 -14.73 -4.23 1.83
CA ASP A 136 -14.52 -5.09 0.67
C ASP A 136 -15.80 -5.82 0.26
N ARG A 137 -16.55 -6.33 1.25
CA ARG A 137 -17.88 -6.91 1.01
C ARG A 137 -18.86 -5.91 0.41
N ILE A 138 -18.84 -4.65 0.84
CA ILE A 138 -19.71 -3.59 0.27
C ILE A 138 -19.30 -3.30 -1.18
N LEU A 139 -17.99 -3.22 -1.48
CA LEU A 139 -17.49 -2.99 -2.82
C LEU A 139 -17.85 -4.13 -3.78
N ASP A 140 -17.76 -5.38 -3.32
CA ASP A 140 -18.14 -6.53 -4.14
C ASP A 140 -19.65 -6.63 -4.37
N LEU A 141 -20.47 -6.19 -3.42
CA LEU A 141 -21.91 -6.08 -3.63
C LEU A 141 -22.24 -4.98 -4.65
N LEU A 142 -21.56 -3.83 -4.60
CA LEU A 142 -21.77 -2.72 -5.53
C LEU A 142 -21.46 -3.09 -6.98
N LYS A 143 -20.39 -3.86 -7.21
CA LYS A 143 -20.03 -4.34 -8.57
C LYS A 143 -21.10 -5.24 -9.21
N ARG A 144 -21.99 -5.84 -8.40
CA ARG A 144 -23.07 -6.73 -8.87
C ARG A 144 -24.38 -5.99 -9.11
N LEU A 145 -24.49 -4.74 -8.67
CA LEU A 145 -25.66 -3.91 -8.90
C LEU A 145 -25.61 -3.30 -10.30
N SER A 146 -26.79 -3.06 -10.87
CA SER A 146 -26.91 -2.29 -12.11
C SER A 146 -26.50 -0.82 -11.89
N PRO A 147 -26.12 -0.08 -12.94
CA PRO A 147 -25.72 1.32 -12.81
C PRO A 147 -26.76 2.19 -12.09
N GLN A 148 -28.05 1.97 -12.37
CA GLN A 148 -29.15 2.71 -11.73
C GLN A 148 -29.25 2.44 -10.22
N GLU A 149 -28.96 1.21 -9.80
CA GLU A 149 -28.94 0.84 -8.38
C GLU A 149 -27.69 1.34 -7.66
N GLN A 150 -26.56 1.46 -8.37
CA GLN A 150 -25.34 2.08 -7.85
C GLN A 150 -25.57 3.57 -7.59
N ASP A 151 -26.20 4.28 -8.53
CA ASP A 151 -26.56 5.71 -8.37
C ASP A 151 -27.50 5.92 -7.17
N ALA A 152 -28.51 5.06 -7.02
CA ALA A 152 -29.43 5.12 -5.88
C ALA A 152 -28.71 4.89 -4.53
N PHE A 153 -27.74 3.97 -4.51
CA PHE A 153 -26.93 3.70 -3.31
C PHE A 153 -26.04 4.89 -2.94
N GLU A 154 -25.49 5.58 -3.94
CA GLU A 154 -24.69 6.81 -3.74
C GLU A 154 -25.52 7.90 -3.05
N VAL A 155 -26.74 8.16 -3.53
CA VAL A 155 -27.67 9.14 -2.93
C VAL A 155 -27.96 8.81 -1.46
N ILE A 156 -28.17 7.54 -1.13
CA ILE A 156 -28.44 7.08 0.24
C ILE A 156 -27.21 7.29 1.14
N LEU A 157 -26.01 6.97 0.66
CA LEU A 157 -24.78 7.17 1.41
C LEU A 157 -24.52 8.65 1.68
N GLU A 158 -24.69 9.51 0.68
CA GLU A 158 -24.53 10.96 0.84
C GLU A 158 -25.47 11.52 1.90
N ALA A 159 -26.75 11.15 1.85
CA ALA A 159 -27.74 11.58 2.83
C ALA A 159 -27.33 11.15 4.25
N ARG A 160 -26.80 9.94 4.40
CA ARG A 160 -26.38 9.40 5.70
C ARG A 160 -25.10 10.05 6.23
N VAL A 161 -24.14 10.36 5.38
CA VAL A 161 -22.92 11.11 5.74
C VAL A 161 -23.27 12.53 6.19
N LYS A 162 -24.17 13.20 5.47
CA LYS A 162 -24.69 14.53 5.85
C LYS A 162 -25.38 14.49 7.22
N ALA A 163 -26.22 13.49 7.47
CA ALA A 163 -26.91 13.34 8.75
C ALA A 163 -25.99 13.00 9.94
N SER A 164 -24.79 12.44 9.68
CA SER A 164 -23.83 12.03 10.71
C SER A 164 -22.77 13.10 11.03
N SER A 165 -22.75 14.21 10.29
CA SER A 165 -21.82 15.32 10.50
C SER A 165 -22.51 16.41 11.33
N PRO A 166 -22.11 16.68 12.58
CA PRO A 166 -22.74 17.71 13.39
C PRO A 166 -22.47 19.10 12.82
N SER A 167 -23.53 19.91 12.73
CA SER A 167 -23.47 21.35 12.40
C SER A 167 -22.73 22.16 13.46
#